data_AF-A0A433ST73-F1
#
_entry.id   AF-A0A433ST73-F1
#
_cell.length_a   1.000
_cell.length_b   1.000
_cell.length_c   1.000
_cell.angle_alpha   90.00
_cell.angle_beta   90.00
_cell.angle_gamma   90.00
#
_symmetry.space_group_name_H-M   'P 1'
#
loop_
_entity.id
_entity.type
_entity.pdbx_description
1 polymer ?
#
loop_
_entity_poly.entity_id
_entity_poly.type
_entity_poly.pdbx_seq_one_letter_code
_entity_poly.pdbx_strand_id
1 'polypeptide(L)'
;MLLGRGSGHWVEHRLPTQKYGFEPWRLRSLLVGYLNLFCNLTVGLSITLAASGLTKVATFTPFFLLQNASGVPICVREDAPTAQWILVEVAECKPFYPLVSAKEMKIVAKVEGGNDQETVPFFLNKAHTTLLKLNDMYGGINAECQVSESQMITTFKTYKPGMATVQFVNHLQDSIVTINQTGSSLEPLRLEPQTSQLYTWDNPTGKREVTWSAGKKEFKSALEQVGLLQAQRFKQFNVACCMSVVV
;
A
#
# COMPACT_ATOMS: atom_id res chain seq x y z
N MET A 1 -24.64 29.85 -5.08
CA MET A 1 -25.97 30.02 -5.70
C MET A 1 -26.46 28.64 -6.13
N LEU A 2 -27.32 28.03 -5.31
CA LEU A 2 -28.30 27.03 -5.70
C LEU A 2 -29.48 27.29 -4.76
N LEU A 3 -30.63 27.50 -5.39
CA LEU A 3 -31.84 28.06 -4.79
C LEU A 3 -32.67 26.93 -4.17
N GLY A 4 -33.06 27.11 -2.90
CA GLY A 4 -34.11 26.35 -2.24
C GLY A 4 -34.97 27.32 -1.45
N ARG A 5 -36.23 27.51 -1.88
CA ARG A 5 -37.24 28.25 -1.12
C ARG A 5 -37.66 27.38 0.07
N GLY A 6 -37.37 27.85 1.27
CA GLY A 6 -37.88 27.30 2.52
C GLY A 6 -37.79 28.36 3.59
N SER A 7 -38.94 28.87 4.02
CA SER A 7 -39.08 29.80 5.12
C SER A 7 -38.67 29.14 6.42
N GLY A 8 -37.46 29.44 6.90
CA GLY A 8 -36.97 29.08 8.22
C GLY A 8 -35.96 30.13 8.65
N HIS A 9 -36.15 30.71 9.84
CA HIS A 9 -35.18 31.63 10.43
C HIS A 9 -33.80 30.97 10.48
N TRP A 10 -32.85 31.53 9.75
CA TRP A 10 -31.43 31.22 9.93
C TRP A 10 -30.96 31.93 11.21
N VAL A 11 -30.84 31.19 12.30
CA VAL A 11 -30.09 31.66 13.46
C VAL A 11 -28.61 31.52 13.13
N GLU A 12 -28.00 32.61 12.68
CA GLU A 12 -26.56 32.73 12.52
C GLU A 12 -25.92 32.72 13.92
N HIS A 13 -25.45 31.56 14.38
CA HIS A 13 -24.55 31.51 15.53
C HIS A 13 -23.19 32.08 15.11
N ARG A 14 -23.09 33.42 15.15
CA ARG A 14 -21.82 34.12 15.10
C ARG A 14 -21.03 33.73 16.35
N LEU A 15 -19.98 32.94 16.18
CA LEU A 15 -18.95 32.84 17.22
C LEU A 15 -18.40 34.25 17.46
N PRO A 16 -18.27 34.70 18.72
CA PRO A 16 -17.77 36.03 19.01
C PRO A 16 -16.38 36.20 18.40
N THR A 17 -16.24 37.17 17.50
CA THR A 17 -14.95 37.60 16.96
C THR A 17 -14.15 38.28 18.07
N GLN A 18 -13.45 37.46 18.86
CA GLN A 18 -12.47 37.97 19.80
C GLN A 18 -11.18 38.27 19.02
N LYS A 19 -10.72 39.52 19.14
CA LYS A 19 -9.46 40.04 18.57
C LYS A 19 -8.26 39.29 19.14
N TYR A 20 -7.95 38.13 18.60
CA TYR A 20 -6.66 37.47 18.77
C TYR A 20 -6.24 36.97 17.39
N GLY A 21 -4.96 37.12 17.05
CA GLY A 21 -4.38 36.63 15.81
C GLY A 21 -4.85 35.19 15.55
N PHE A 22 -5.55 35.01 14.44
CA PHE A 22 -6.18 33.74 14.09
C PHE A 22 -5.08 32.83 13.54
N GLU A 23 -4.33 32.22 14.45
CA GLU A 23 -3.24 31.33 14.09
C GLU A 23 -3.80 30.02 13.52
N PRO A 24 -3.58 29.70 12.23
CA PRO A 24 -4.23 28.57 11.55
C PRO A 24 -4.01 27.22 12.25
N TRP A 25 -2.86 27.05 12.92
CA TRP A 25 -2.52 25.83 13.66
C TRP A 25 -3.43 25.59 14.89
N ARG A 26 -3.96 26.63 15.54
CA ARG A 26 -4.84 26.44 16.71
C ARG A 26 -6.20 25.86 16.36
N LEU A 27 -6.77 26.28 15.22
CA LEU A 27 -7.99 25.68 14.67
C LEU A 27 -7.79 24.22 14.27
N ARG A 28 -6.66 23.91 13.61
CA ARG A 28 -6.31 22.54 13.22
C ARG A 28 -6.30 21.63 14.44
N SER A 29 -5.61 22.02 15.51
CA SER A 29 -5.48 21.18 16.71
C SER A 29 -6.78 21.01 17.48
N LEU A 30 -7.58 22.08 17.63
CA LEU A 30 -8.82 22.03 18.42
C LEU A 30 -9.93 21.21 17.74
N LEU A 31 -10.15 21.39 16.43
CA LEU A 31 -11.24 20.72 15.71
C LEU A 31 -10.93 19.24 15.43
N VAL A 32 -9.69 18.93 15.04
CA VAL A 32 -9.24 17.53 14.87
C VAL A 32 -9.22 16.82 16.23
N GLY A 33 -8.80 17.51 17.29
CA GLY A 33 -8.83 16.97 18.65
C GLY A 33 -10.24 16.60 19.12
N TYR A 34 -11.24 17.44 18.85
CA TYR A 34 -12.62 17.18 19.26
C TYR A 34 -13.25 16.01 18.48
N LEU A 35 -13.03 15.92 17.17
CA LEU A 35 -13.55 14.83 16.35
C LEU A 35 -12.96 13.47 16.75
N ASN A 36 -11.65 13.41 17.02
CA ASN A 36 -10.97 12.19 17.45
C ASN A 36 -11.36 11.73 18.87
N LEU A 37 -11.82 12.64 19.75
CA LEU A 37 -12.15 12.30 21.14
C LEU A 37 -13.54 11.67 21.32
N PHE A 38 -14.48 11.96 20.44
CA PHE A 38 -15.90 11.58 20.61
C PHE A 38 -16.38 10.53 19.61
N CYS A 39 -15.69 10.37 18.49
CA CYS A 39 -15.92 9.34 17.50
C CYS A 39 -14.53 8.87 17.08
N ASN A 40 -14.25 7.57 16.97
CA ASN A 40 -12.93 7.08 16.52
C ASN A 40 -12.73 7.38 15.00
N LEU A 41 -12.83 8.64 14.59
CA LEU A 41 -12.83 9.13 13.22
C LEU A 41 -11.61 9.99 12.99
N THR A 42 -10.57 9.42 12.38
CA THR A 42 -9.40 10.18 11.94
C THR A 42 -9.78 11.02 10.72
N VAL A 43 -9.75 12.35 10.87
CA VAL A 43 -10.10 13.31 9.83
C VAL A 43 -8.89 14.16 9.45
N GLY A 44 -8.67 14.28 8.15
CA GLY A 44 -7.73 15.18 7.53
C GLY A 44 -8.29 16.59 7.33
N LEU A 45 -7.42 17.59 7.43
CA LEU A 45 -7.77 18.99 7.20
C LEU A 45 -6.82 19.61 6.18
N SER A 46 -7.36 20.00 5.02
CA SER A 46 -6.66 20.83 4.04
C SER A 46 -7.22 22.25 4.04
N ILE A 47 -6.35 23.24 3.85
CA ILE A 47 -6.75 24.65 3.78
C ILE A 47 -6.23 25.21 2.46
N THR A 48 -7.14 25.59 1.57
CA THR A 48 -6.82 26.19 0.27
C THR A 48 -7.36 27.62 0.21
N LEU A 49 -6.85 28.44 -0.70
CA LEU A 49 -7.46 29.75 -0.99
C LEU A 49 -8.49 29.59 -2.10
N ALA A 50 -9.65 30.22 -1.90
CA ALA A 50 -10.62 30.39 -2.97
C ALA A 50 -10.02 31.23 -4.11
N ALA A 51 -10.61 31.15 -5.30
CA ALA A 51 -10.13 31.87 -6.48
C ALA A 51 -10.00 33.39 -6.28
N SER A 52 -10.77 33.98 -5.34
CA SER A 52 -10.68 35.39 -4.97
C SER A 52 -9.45 35.76 -4.14
N GLY A 53 -8.70 34.79 -3.61
CA GLY A 53 -7.52 34.99 -2.75
C GLY A 53 -7.81 35.48 -1.33
N LEU A 54 -9.08 35.82 -1.01
CA LEU A 54 -9.48 36.36 0.30
C LEU A 54 -10.04 35.29 1.22
N THR A 55 -10.75 34.31 0.67
CA THR A 55 -11.43 33.28 1.46
C THR A 55 -10.54 32.05 1.57
N LYS A 56 -10.22 31.63 2.80
CA LYS A 56 -9.64 30.30 3.06
C LYS A 56 -10.75 29.26 3.10
N VAL A 57 -10.62 28.19 2.34
CA VAL A 57 -11.52 27.05 2.31
C VAL A 57 -10.88 25.92 3.12
N ALA A 58 -11.49 25.60 4.26
CA ALA A 58 -11.11 24.44 5.08
C ALA A 58 -11.92 23.22 4.61
N THR A 59 -11.22 22.18 4.14
CA THR A 59 -11.83 20.92 3.70
C THR A 59 -11.49 19.82 4.69
N PHE A 60 -12.52 19.15 5.20
CA PHE A 60 -12.42 18.01 6.09
C PHE A 60 -12.65 16.74 5.28
N THR A 61 -11.69 15.82 5.29
CA THR A 61 -11.74 14.58 4.52
C THR A 61 -11.43 13.41 5.44
N PRO A 62 -12.06 12.23 5.28
CA PRO A 62 -11.58 11.03 5.96
C PRO A 62 -10.08 10.84 5.72
N PHE A 63 -9.32 10.56 6.78
CA PHE A 63 -7.86 10.54 6.67
C PHE A 63 -7.34 9.32 5.92
N PHE A 64 -7.97 8.15 6.08
CA PHE A 64 -7.64 6.96 5.28
C PHE A 64 -8.75 6.70 4.26
N LEU A 65 -8.36 6.51 3.01
CA LEU A 65 -9.26 6.22 1.90
C LEU A 65 -8.79 4.95 1.18
N LEU A 66 -9.73 4.06 0.88
CA LEU A 66 -9.54 2.89 0.02
C LEU A 66 -10.15 3.18 -1.33
N GLN A 67 -9.31 3.24 -2.37
CA GLN A 67 -9.74 3.45 -3.74
C GLN A 67 -9.59 2.16 -4.53
N ASN A 68 -10.66 1.66 -5.13
CA ASN A 68 -10.60 0.51 -6.01
C ASN A 68 -10.56 0.96 -7.48
N ALA A 69 -9.38 0.94 -8.07
CA ALA A 69 -9.15 1.16 -9.49
C ALA A 69 -8.91 -0.16 -10.26
N SER A 70 -9.27 -1.28 -9.65
CA SER A 70 -9.21 -2.61 -10.27
C SER A 70 -10.53 -2.93 -10.99
N GLY A 71 -10.52 -3.96 -11.82
CA GLY A 71 -11.72 -4.46 -12.51
C GLY A 71 -12.58 -5.43 -11.69
N VAL A 72 -12.29 -5.63 -10.40
CA VAL A 72 -13.01 -6.55 -9.51
C VAL A 72 -13.28 -5.91 -8.15
N PRO A 73 -14.35 -6.28 -7.43
CA PRO A 73 -14.57 -5.78 -6.07
C PRO A 73 -13.51 -6.35 -5.11
N ILE A 74 -13.04 -5.51 -4.18
CA ILE A 74 -11.98 -5.86 -3.24
C ILE A 74 -12.52 -5.75 -1.81
N CYS A 75 -12.30 -6.81 -1.03
CA CYS A 75 -12.55 -6.81 0.40
C CYS A 75 -11.26 -6.46 1.14
N VAL A 76 -11.34 -5.53 2.09
CA VAL A 76 -10.18 -5.05 2.88
C VAL A 76 -10.52 -5.08 4.36
N ARG A 77 -9.57 -5.46 5.20
CA ARG A 77 -9.66 -5.34 6.66
C ARG A 77 -8.32 -5.01 7.27
N GLU A 78 -8.32 -4.53 8.52
CA GLU A 78 -7.09 -4.46 9.31
C GLU A 78 -6.50 -5.86 9.55
N ASP A 79 -5.18 -5.91 9.64
CA ASP A 79 -4.44 -7.08 10.11
C ASP A 79 -4.61 -7.22 11.64
N ALA A 80 -5.85 -7.47 12.07
CA ALA A 80 -6.23 -7.63 13.46
C ALA A 80 -7.34 -8.71 13.59
N PRO A 81 -7.36 -9.51 14.67
CA PRO A 81 -8.29 -10.64 14.81
C PRO A 81 -9.78 -10.26 14.77
N THR A 82 -10.14 -9.05 15.19
CA THR A 82 -11.54 -8.60 15.28
C THR A 82 -11.95 -7.67 14.14
N ALA A 83 -11.08 -7.47 13.14
CA ALA A 83 -11.35 -6.55 12.04
C ALA A 83 -12.40 -7.14 11.09
N GLN A 84 -13.40 -6.33 10.74
CA GLN A 84 -14.42 -6.70 9.77
C GLN A 84 -13.97 -6.39 8.34
N TRP A 85 -14.41 -7.21 7.40
CA TRP A 85 -14.21 -6.95 5.98
C TRP A 85 -15.07 -5.77 5.52
N ILE A 86 -14.45 -4.89 4.76
CA ILE A 86 -15.11 -3.79 4.07
C ILE A 86 -15.00 -4.06 2.57
N LEU A 87 -16.15 -4.20 1.93
CA LEU A 87 -16.24 -4.32 0.48
C LEU A 87 -16.04 -2.96 -0.17
N VAL A 88 -15.11 -2.86 -1.11
CA VAL A 88 -14.86 -1.69 -1.96
C VAL A 88 -15.15 -2.08 -3.42
N GLU A 89 -16.26 -1.57 -3.94
CA GLU A 89 -16.74 -1.87 -5.29
C GLU A 89 -15.82 -1.28 -6.37
N VAL A 90 -15.95 -1.77 -7.60
CA VAL A 90 -15.18 -1.25 -8.74
C VAL A 90 -15.42 0.26 -8.91
N ALA A 91 -14.32 1.02 -9.07
CA ALA A 91 -14.31 2.48 -9.16
C ALA A 91 -14.78 3.22 -7.90
N GLU A 92 -15.02 2.51 -6.79
CA GLU A 92 -15.41 3.12 -5.53
C GLU A 92 -14.21 3.68 -4.76
N CYS A 93 -14.47 4.73 -3.97
CA CYS A 93 -13.56 5.24 -2.96
C CYS A 93 -14.30 5.31 -1.61
N LYS A 94 -13.83 4.53 -0.63
CA LYS A 94 -14.45 4.43 0.70
C LYS A 94 -13.55 4.98 1.80
N PRO A 95 -14.11 5.67 2.80
CA PRO A 95 -13.37 5.96 4.02
C PRO A 95 -13.04 4.68 4.78
N PHE A 96 -11.87 4.66 5.39
CA PHE A 96 -11.42 3.57 6.26
C PHE A 96 -11.03 4.15 7.61
N TYR A 97 -11.50 3.51 8.69
CA TYR A 97 -11.29 3.98 10.05
C TYR A 97 -10.62 2.88 10.85
N PRO A 98 -9.27 2.88 10.93
CA PRO A 98 -8.55 1.88 11.70
C PRO A 98 -8.99 1.88 13.17
N LEU A 99 -9.30 0.71 13.69
CA LEU A 99 -9.64 0.48 15.09
C LEU A 99 -8.41 0.68 15.99
N VAL A 100 -7.22 0.34 15.49
CA VAL A 100 -5.98 0.42 16.24
C VAL A 100 -5.06 1.49 15.65
N SER A 101 -4.82 2.54 16.43
CA SER A 101 -3.79 3.52 16.09
C SER A 101 -2.42 3.03 16.56
N ALA A 102 -1.66 2.40 15.66
CA ALA A 102 -0.29 1.96 15.90
C ALA A 102 0.73 2.71 15.01
N LYS A 103 2.01 2.66 15.39
CA LYS A 103 3.11 3.19 14.56
C LYS A 103 3.10 2.56 13.16
N GLU A 104 2.77 1.28 13.09
CA GLU A 104 2.63 0.53 11.85
C GLU A 104 1.22 -0.03 11.77
N MET A 105 0.43 0.51 10.84
CA MET A 105 -0.92 0.03 10.57
C MET A 105 -0.85 -0.83 9.33
N LYS A 106 -1.33 -2.07 9.43
CA LYS A 106 -1.34 -3.03 8.33
C LYS A 106 -2.76 -3.45 8.00
N ILE A 107 -2.98 -3.69 6.72
CA ILE A 107 -4.23 -4.21 6.19
C ILE A 107 -3.95 -5.44 5.34
N VAL A 108 -4.98 -6.25 5.15
CA VAL A 108 -5.02 -7.36 4.20
C VAL A 108 -6.17 -7.14 3.23
N ALA A 109 -6.03 -7.64 2.02
CA ALA A 109 -7.04 -7.56 0.98
C ALA A 109 -7.31 -8.93 0.37
N LYS A 110 -8.50 -9.10 -0.21
CA LYS A 110 -8.86 -10.25 -1.05
C LYS A 110 -9.83 -9.80 -2.14
N VAL A 111 -9.96 -10.61 -3.20
CA VAL A 111 -10.98 -10.38 -4.22
C VAL A 111 -12.32 -10.94 -3.74
N GLU A 112 -13.38 -10.15 -3.82
CA GLU A 112 -14.73 -10.60 -3.48
C GLU A 112 -15.20 -11.68 -4.46
N GLY A 113 -15.79 -12.77 -3.95
CA GLY A 113 -16.19 -13.92 -4.77
C GLY A 113 -15.02 -14.76 -5.33
N GLY A 114 -13.79 -14.51 -4.88
CA GLY A 114 -12.64 -15.38 -5.15
C GLY A 114 -12.59 -16.62 -4.23
N ASN A 115 -11.46 -17.30 -4.21
CA ASN A 115 -11.25 -18.52 -3.39
C ASN A 115 -10.82 -18.21 -1.94
N ASP A 116 -11.30 -17.08 -1.40
CA ASP A 116 -10.94 -16.56 -0.07
C ASP A 116 -9.41 -16.46 0.19
N GLN A 117 -8.61 -16.31 -0.87
CA GLN A 117 -7.18 -16.08 -0.74
C GLN A 117 -6.93 -14.64 -0.32
N GLU A 118 -6.21 -14.46 0.78
CA GLU A 118 -5.80 -13.15 1.28
C GLU A 118 -4.41 -12.79 0.79
N THR A 119 -4.18 -11.50 0.57
CA THR A 119 -2.83 -10.96 0.45
C THR A 119 -2.10 -11.09 1.77
N VAL A 120 -0.77 -11.21 1.73
CA VAL A 120 0.07 -10.93 2.90
C VAL A 120 -0.15 -9.49 3.42
N PRO A 121 -0.08 -9.24 4.75
CA PRO A 121 -0.31 -7.91 5.31
C PRO A 121 0.64 -6.86 4.77
N PHE A 122 0.13 -5.68 4.45
CA PHE A 122 0.90 -4.55 3.91
C PHE A 122 0.54 -3.24 4.60
N PHE A 123 1.41 -2.23 4.50
CA PHE A 123 1.22 -0.97 5.22
C PHE A 123 0.03 -0.17 4.67
N LEU A 124 -0.82 0.28 5.59
CA LEU A 124 -1.84 1.31 5.33
C LEU A 124 -1.26 2.71 5.45
N ASN A 125 -0.31 2.92 6.37
CA ASN A 125 0.13 4.23 6.81
C ASN A 125 1.55 4.63 6.35
N LYS A 126 2.08 3.97 5.31
CA LYS A 126 3.38 4.29 4.70
C LYS A 126 3.23 4.33 3.18
N ALA A 127 3.96 5.21 2.52
CA ALA A 127 3.95 5.26 1.06
C ALA A 127 4.64 4.02 0.47
N HIS A 128 3.98 3.35 -0.47
CA HIS A 128 4.57 2.21 -1.19
C HIS A 128 3.81 1.91 -2.47
N THR A 129 4.43 1.14 -3.34
CA THR A 129 3.79 0.43 -4.45
C THR A 129 4.26 -1.01 -4.38
N THR A 130 3.30 -1.94 -4.29
CA THR A 130 3.58 -3.34 -4.03
C THR A 130 2.59 -4.25 -4.75
N LEU A 131 3.12 -5.22 -5.49
CA LEU A 131 2.32 -6.33 -5.98
C LEU A 131 2.13 -7.35 -4.86
N LEU A 132 0.91 -7.67 -4.51
CA LEU A 132 0.58 -8.64 -3.47
C LEU A 132 0.08 -9.92 -4.15
N LYS A 133 0.75 -11.04 -3.89
CA LYS A 133 0.40 -12.33 -4.49
C LYS A 133 -0.96 -12.80 -3.95
N LEU A 134 -1.77 -13.35 -4.85
CA LEU A 134 -2.94 -14.17 -4.51
C LEU A 134 -2.74 -15.56 -5.12
N ASN A 135 -2.98 -16.60 -4.34
CA ASN A 135 -2.89 -17.99 -4.81
C ASN A 135 -4.21 -18.44 -5.48
N ASP A 136 -4.76 -17.61 -6.37
CA ASP A 136 -6.00 -17.86 -7.09
C ASP A 136 -5.91 -17.39 -8.55
N MET A 137 -7.04 -17.41 -9.26
CA MET A 137 -7.13 -17.02 -10.67
C MET A 137 -6.82 -15.54 -10.95
N TYR A 138 -6.83 -14.67 -9.94
CA TYR A 138 -6.52 -13.25 -10.09
C TYR A 138 -5.01 -12.99 -10.03
N GLY A 139 -4.24 -13.93 -9.47
CA GLY A 139 -2.76 -13.91 -9.41
C GLY A 139 -2.16 -12.88 -8.46
N GLY A 140 -2.77 -11.70 -8.34
CA GLY A 140 -2.37 -10.69 -7.36
C GLY A 140 -3.13 -9.37 -7.45
N ILE A 141 -2.87 -8.52 -6.46
CA ILE A 141 -3.42 -7.16 -6.35
C ILE A 141 -2.25 -6.18 -6.28
N ASN A 142 -2.23 -5.15 -7.14
CA ASN A 142 -1.30 -4.05 -6.97
C ASN A 142 -1.88 -3.05 -5.99
N ALA A 143 -1.21 -2.87 -4.85
CA ALA A 143 -1.56 -1.87 -3.85
C ALA A 143 -0.57 -0.70 -3.92
N GLU A 144 -1.10 0.51 -4.02
CA GLU A 144 -0.34 1.75 -3.98
C GLU A 144 -0.86 2.61 -2.83
N CYS A 145 -0.03 2.91 -1.84
CA CYS A 145 -0.38 3.85 -0.79
C CYS A 145 0.33 5.19 -1.04
N GLN A 146 -0.46 6.25 -1.14
CA GLN A 146 -0.01 7.63 -1.23
C GLN A 146 -0.25 8.32 0.10
N VAL A 147 0.78 8.96 0.64
CA VAL A 147 0.73 9.64 1.93
C VAL A 147 0.88 11.14 1.71
N SER A 148 -0.05 11.91 2.28
CA SER A 148 0.00 13.37 2.34
C SER A 148 -0.29 13.85 3.77
N GLU A 149 -0.13 15.14 4.03
CA GLU A 149 -0.42 15.73 5.33
C GLU A 149 -1.89 15.61 5.76
N SER A 150 -2.81 15.60 4.79
CA SER A 150 -4.25 15.61 5.05
C SER A 150 -4.95 14.31 4.71
N GLN A 151 -4.30 13.35 4.05
CA GLN A 151 -4.92 12.08 3.69
C GLN A 151 -3.90 11.01 3.30
N MET A 152 -4.27 9.76 3.48
CA MET A 152 -3.60 8.57 3.00
C MET A 152 -4.57 7.80 2.11
N ILE A 153 -4.18 7.60 0.85
CA ILE A 153 -5.02 6.90 -0.13
C ILE A 153 -4.34 5.59 -0.49
N THR A 154 -4.99 4.47 -0.21
CA THR A 154 -4.58 3.15 -0.71
C THR A 154 -5.40 2.81 -1.94
N THR A 155 -4.73 2.72 -3.09
CA THR A 155 -5.34 2.39 -4.39
C THR A 155 -5.05 0.94 -4.75
N PHE A 156 -6.10 0.18 -5.06
CA PHE A 156 -6.03 -1.18 -5.57
C PHE A 156 -6.14 -1.19 -7.09
N LYS A 157 -5.25 -1.90 -7.77
CA LYS A 157 -5.21 -2.03 -9.23
C LYS A 157 -5.11 -3.51 -9.61
N THR A 158 -5.75 -3.88 -10.72
CA THR A 158 -5.67 -5.24 -11.27
C THR A 158 -4.22 -5.58 -11.65
N TYR A 159 -3.76 -6.76 -11.26
CA TYR A 159 -2.52 -7.31 -11.79
C TYR A 159 -2.67 -7.61 -13.28
N LYS A 160 -1.66 -7.22 -14.07
CA LYS A 160 -1.54 -7.59 -15.48
C LYS A 160 -0.20 -8.31 -15.69
N PRO A 161 -0.13 -9.28 -16.61
CA PRO A 161 1.14 -9.84 -17.04
C PRO A 161 2.12 -8.72 -17.41
N GLY A 162 3.35 -8.80 -16.89
CA GLY A 162 4.36 -7.74 -17.03
C GLY A 162 4.40 -6.71 -15.89
N MET A 163 3.49 -6.78 -14.91
CA MET A 163 3.55 -5.94 -13.69
C MET A 163 4.31 -6.59 -12.54
N ALA A 164 4.78 -7.83 -12.71
CA ALA A 164 5.58 -8.50 -11.68
C ALA A 164 6.89 -7.74 -11.46
N THR A 165 7.22 -7.50 -10.19
CA THR A 165 8.40 -6.69 -9.80
C THR A 165 9.72 -7.35 -10.16
N VAL A 166 9.75 -8.68 -10.19
CA VAL A 166 10.97 -9.45 -10.35
C VAL A 166 10.65 -10.74 -11.10
N GLN A 167 11.41 -11.04 -12.15
CA GLN A 167 11.52 -12.38 -12.71
C GLN A 167 12.89 -12.96 -12.41
N PHE A 168 12.92 -14.09 -11.72
CA PHE A 168 14.14 -14.87 -11.53
C PHE A 168 14.28 -15.87 -12.67
N VAL A 169 15.46 -15.91 -13.29
CA VAL A 169 15.79 -16.87 -14.34
C VAL A 169 17.01 -17.68 -13.92
N ASN A 170 16.85 -19.01 -13.88
CA ASN A 170 17.93 -19.95 -13.63
C ASN A 170 18.49 -20.48 -14.95
N HIS A 171 19.63 -19.96 -15.39
CA HIS A 171 20.33 -20.47 -16.58
C HIS A 171 21.31 -21.61 -16.30
N LEU A 172 21.36 -22.14 -15.07
CA LEU A 172 22.16 -23.33 -14.76
C LEU A 172 21.58 -24.56 -15.45
N GLN A 173 22.45 -25.53 -15.80
CA GLN A 173 22.05 -26.75 -16.51
C GLN A 173 21.59 -27.87 -15.57
N ASP A 174 22.15 -27.93 -14.36
CA ASP A 174 22.05 -29.08 -13.46
C ASP A 174 21.86 -28.70 -11.98
N SER A 175 21.71 -27.41 -11.69
CA SER A 175 21.71 -26.88 -10.33
C SER A 175 20.44 -26.08 -10.03
N ILE A 176 19.79 -26.40 -8.91
CA ILE A 176 18.65 -25.67 -8.37
C ILE A 176 19.15 -24.40 -7.68
N VAL A 177 18.49 -23.28 -7.96
CA VAL A 177 18.73 -22.01 -7.25
C VAL A 177 17.64 -21.82 -6.20
N THR A 178 18.06 -21.62 -4.96
CA THR A 178 17.16 -21.36 -3.83
C THR A 178 17.16 -19.86 -3.55
N ILE A 179 15.98 -19.25 -3.44
CA ILE A 179 15.79 -17.80 -3.34
C ILE A 179 14.87 -17.50 -2.15
N ASN A 180 15.23 -16.53 -1.33
CA ASN A 180 14.44 -16.12 -0.17
C ASN A 180 14.48 -14.61 0.04
N GLN A 181 13.47 -14.02 0.66
CA GLN A 181 13.58 -12.67 1.20
C GLN A 181 14.36 -12.69 2.52
N THR A 182 15.30 -11.76 2.70
CA THR A 182 16.03 -11.60 3.95
C THR A 182 15.07 -11.41 5.12
N GLY A 183 15.13 -12.31 6.10
CA GLY A 183 14.28 -12.28 7.29
C GLY A 183 12.89 -12.88 7.10
N SER A 184 12.60 -13.47 5.94
CA SER A 184 11.40 -14.29 5.74
C SER A 184 11.58 -15.67 6.38
N SER A 185 10.53 -16.13 7.07
CA SER A 185 10.42 -17.49 7.61
C SER A 185 9.67 -18.44 6.67
N LEU A 186 9.24 -17.96 5.49
CA LEU A 186 8.58 -18.81 4.50
C LEU A 186 9.59 -19.75 3.83
N GLU A 187 9.08 -20.81 3.23
CA GLU A 187 9.91 -21.71 2.44
C GLU A 187 10.54 -20.97 1.26
N PRO A 188 11.87 -21.10 1.08
CA PRO A 188 12.55 -20.49 -0.05
C PRO A 188 12.01 -20.99 -1.39
N LEU A 189 11.91 -20.08 -2.35
CA LEU A 189 11.59 -20.38 -3.74
C LEU A 189 12.70 -21.24 -4.36
N ARG A 190 12.34 -22.43 -4.83
CA ARG A 190 13.26 -23.35 -5.51
C ARG A 190 13.06 -23.23 -7.01
N LEU A 191 14.08 -22.76 -7.71
CA LEU A 191 14.08 -22.55 -9.15
C LEU A 191 14.92 -23.61 -9.85
N GLU A 192 14.24 -24.49 -10.57
CA GLU A 192 14.86 -25.62 -11.30
C GLU A 192 15.77 -25.14 -12.44
N PRO A 193 16.73 -25.98 -12.90
CA PRO A 193 17.58 -25.66 -14.04
C PRO A 193 16.79 -25.26 -15.29
N GLN A 194 17.25 -24.24 -16.01
CA GLN A 194 16.60 -23.71 -17.22
C GLN A 194 15.16 -23.23 -17.03
N THR A 195 14.76 -22.88 -15.81
CA THR A 195 13.42 -22.33 -15.54
C THR A 195 13.46 -20.86 -15.13
N SER A 196 12.30 -20.23 -15.18
CA SER A 196 12.11 -18.88 -14.67
C SER A 196 10.81 -18.76 -13.89
N GLN A 197 10.77 -17.86 -12.92
CA GLN A 197 9.60 -17.64 -12.09
C GLN A 197 9.46 -16.18 -11.69
N LEU A 198 8.22 -15.68 -11.74
CA LEU A 198 7.88 -14.36 -11.22
C LEU A 198 7.86 -14.39 -9.70
N TYR A 199 8.37 -13.33 -9.10
CA TYR A 199 8.48 -13.17 -7.66
C TYR A 199 7.89 -11.84 -7.20
N THR A 200 7.25 -11.90 -6.04
CA THR A 200 6.92 -10.73 -5.23
C THR A 200 7.29 -10.99 -3.77
N TRP A 201 7.42 -9.93 -2.99
CA TRP A 201 7.87 -9.97 -1.61
C TRP A 201 6.96 -10.83 -0.72
N ASP A 202 7.57 -11.80 -0.04
CA ASP A 202 6.91 -12.66 0.95
C ASP A 202 6.39 -11.86 2.14
N ASN A 203 7.17 -10.87 2.58
CA ASN A 203 6.80 -9.88 3.57
C ASN A 203 6.97 -8.48 2.98
N PRO A 204 5.91 -7.85 2.45
CA PRO A 204 5.98 -6.53 1.83
C PRO A 204 6.28 -5.41 2.85
N THR A 205 6.12 -5.70 4.15
CA THR A 205 6.47 -4.79 5.25
C THR A 205 7.88 -4.98 5.80
N GLY A 206 8.57 -6.03 5.34
CA GLY A 206 9.92 -6.38 5.74
C GLY A 206 11.00 -5.70 4.88
N LYS A 207 12.24 -6.16 5.06
CA LYS A 207 13.37 -5.69 4.25
C LYS A 207 13.22 -6.20 2.82
N ARG A 208 13.23 -5.29 1.84
CA ARG A 208 13.23 -5.61 0.40
C ARG A 208 14.62 -6.01 -0.06
N GLU A 209 15.12 -7.12 0.47
CA GLU A 209 16.39 -7.73 0.09
C GLU A 209 16.17 -9.21 -0.14
N VAL A 210 16.72 -9.73 -1.24
CA VAL A 210 16.65 -11.15 -1.58
C VAL A 210 18.01 -11.78 -1.33
N THR A 211 18.01 -12.95 -0.70
CA THR A 211 19.14 -13.87 -0.68
C THR A 211 18.92 -15.01 -1.66
N TRP A 212 19.98 -15.48 -2.29
CA TRP A 212 19.90 -16.67 -3.13
C TRP A 212 21.17 -17.51 -3.02
N SER A 213 21.03 -18.81 -3.29
CA SER A 213 22.15 -19.75 -3.29
C SER A 213 22.02 -20.78 -4.41
N ALA A 214 23.16 -21.16 -4.96
CA ALA A 214 23.32 -22.29 -5.86
C ALA A 214 24.45 -23.16 -5.28
N GLY A 215 24.10 -24.23 -4.58
CA GLY A 215 25.05 -25.04 -3.81
C GLY A 215 25.46 -24.37 -2.49
N LYS A 216 26.76 -24.27 -2.21
CA LYS A 216 27.29 -23.87 -0.88
C LYS A 216 27.48 -22.36 -0.68
N LYS A 217 27.29 -21.53 -1.71
CA LYS A 217 27.49 -20.08 -1.63
C LYS A 217 26.16 -19.36 -1.61
N GLU A 218 26.04 -18.40 -0.70
CA GLU A 218 24.89 -17.52 -0.55
C GLU A 218 25.26 -16.11 -1.00
N PHE A 219 24.32 -15.45 -1.67
CA PHE A 219 24.42 -14.10 -2.21
C PHE A 219 23.21 -13.28 -1.74
N LYS A 220 23.30 -11.95 -1.81
CA LYS A 220 22.22 -11.04 -1.40
C LYS A 220 22.18 -9.76 -2.24
N SER A 221 20.98 -9.19 -2.46
CA SER A 221 20.78 -7.93 -3.18
C SER A 221 19.46 -7.26 -2.80
N ALA A 222 19.44 -5.92 -2.76
CA ALA A 222 18.25 -5.11 -2.49
C ALA A 222 17.33 -4.93 -3.72
N LEU A 223 17.74 -5.42 -4.90
CA LEU A 223 17.00 -5.30 -6.17
C LEU A 223 16.65 -3.85 -6.59
N GLU A 224 17.38 -2.87 -6.05
CA GLU A 224 17.13 -1.42 -6.28
C GLU A 224 17.66 -0.90 -7.62
N GLN A 225 18.47 -1.69 -8.35
CA GLN A 225 19.02 -1.31 -9.65
C GLN A 225 18.19 -1.92 -10.79
N VAL A 226 17.63 -1.06 -11.63
CA VAL A 226 17.04 -1.43 -12.92
C VAL A 226 18.17 -1.91 -13.85
N GLY A 227 18.30 -3.22 -13.99
CA GLY A 227 19.33 -3.83 -14.85
C GLY A 227 19.46 -5.32 -14.59
N LEU A 228 19.99 -6.05 -15.58
CA LEU A 228 20.38 -7.45 -15.41
C LEU A 228 21.41 -7.54 -14.29
N LEU A 229 20.99 -7.96 -13.09
CA LEU A 229 21.91 -8.45 -12.08
C LEU A 229 22.45 -9.79 -12.54
N GLN A 230 23.44 -9.77 -13.44
CA GLN A 230 24.28 -10.94 -13.65
C GLN A 230 25.14 -11.08 -12.42
N ALA A 231 25.02 -12.19 -11.69
CA ALA A 231 26.07 -12.60 -10.78
C ALA A 231 27.36 -12.71 -11.62
N GLN A 232 28.25 -11.73 -11.47
CA GLN A 232 29.39 -11.56 -12.34
C GLN A 232 30.23 -12.85 -12.40
N ARG A 233 30.63 -13.22 -13.61
CA ARG A 233 31.62 -14.26 -13.93
C ARG A 233 32.80 -14.21 -12.93
N PHE A 234 32.80 -15.08 -11.92
CA PHE A 234 33.99 -15.26 -11.09
C PHE A 234 34.95 -16.19 -11.84
N LYS A 235 35.97 -15.59 -12.46
CA LYS A 235 37.18 -16.28 -12.91
C LYS A 235 37.93 -16.83 -11.68
N GLN A 236 37.45 -17.90 -11.06
CA GLN A 236 38.31 -18.72 -10.21
C GLN A 236 37.82 -20.14 -9.94
N PHE A 237 36.56 -20.48 -10.19
CA PHE A 237 36.09 -21.86 -10.12
C PHE A 237 35.05 -22.10 -11.21
N ASN A 238 35.04 -23.31 -11.77
CA ASN A 238 34.31 -23.76 -12.96
C ASN A 238 32.77 -23.80 -12.81
N VAL A 239 32.15 -22.83 -12.12
CA VAL A 239 30.70 -22.72 -11.96
C VAL A 239 30.29 -21.30 -12.32
N ALA A 240 29.84 -21.11 -13.56
CA ALA A 240 29.22 -19.88 -14.01
C ALA A 240 27.76 -19.86 -13.52
N CYS A 241 27.50 -19.20 -12.39
CA CYS A 241 26.13 -18.99 -11.91
C CYS A 241 25.51 -17.80 -12.64
N CYS A 242 24.82 -18.05 -13.75
CA CYS A 242 24.04 -17.02 -14.44
C CYS A 242 22.61 -16.99 -13.88
N MET A 243 22.40 -16.29 -12.78
CA MET A 243 21.07 -15.82 -12.41
C MET A 243 20.89 -14.44 -13.05
N SER A 244 19.74 -14.22 -13.69
CA SER A 244 19.34 -12.89 -14.16
C SER A 244 18.06 -12.47 -13.44
N VAL A 245 18.03 -11.22 -13.02
CA VAL A 245 16.84 -10.55 -12.50
C VAL A 245 16.37 -9.59 -13.59
N VAL A 246 15.13 -9.77 -14.05
CA VAL A 246 14.46 -8.79 -14.92
C VAL A 246 13.48 -8.01 -14.03
N VAL A 247 13.68 -6.70 -13.95
CA VAL A 247 12.83 -5.72 -13.24
C VAL A 247 12.11 -4.86 -14.27
#